data_AF-A0A965RXX7-F1
#
_entry.id   AF-A0A965RXX7-F1
#
_cell.length_a   1.000
_cell.length_b   1.000
_cell.length_c   1.000
_cell.angle_alpha   90.00
_cell.angle_beta   90.00
_cell.angle_gamma   90.00
#
_symmetry.space_group_name_H-M   'P 1'
#
loop_
_entity.id
_entity.type
_entity.pdbx_description
1 polymer ?
#
loop_
_entity_poly.entity_id
_entity_poly.type
_entity_poly.pdbx_seq_one_letter_code
_entity_poly.pdbx_strand_id
1 'polypeptide(L)'
;MKVEELVSKRILISPLNWGFGHVSRCIPLISKLLKQNNSIYIACDNQQKDIFQFYFSDSLITYLSHEGYPFQFSGNGNFSWDLLLSLRKLANRS
;
A
#
# COMPACT_ATOMS: atom_id res chain seq x y z
N MET A 1 -2.07 -5.05 19.24
CA MET A 1 -3.19 -4.15 18.91
C MET A 1 -4.05 -4.85 17.88
N LYS A 2 -5.34 -5.01 18.16
CA LYS A 2 -6.26 -5.74 17.28
C LYS A 2 -6.95 -4.76 16.34
N VAL A 3 -7.16 -5.17 15.08
CA VAL A 3 -7.84 -4.32 14.08
C VAL A 3 -9.27 -4.01 14.53
N GLU A 4 -9.89 -4.93 15.27
CA GLU A 4 -11.23 -4.82 15.81
C GLU A 4 -11.39 -3.66 16.81
N GLU A 5 -10.29 -3.21 17.44
CA GLU A 5 -10.28 -2.14 18.45
C GLU A 5 -10.13 -0.74 17.84
N LEU A 6 -9.83 -0.66 16.53
CA LEU A 6 -9.67 0.60 15.81
C LEU A 6 -11.03 1.15 15.39
N VAL A 7 -11.59 2.04 16.20
CA VAL A 7 -12.87 2.74 15.91
C VAL A 7 -12.67 4.25 15.97
N SER A 8 -13.19 4.97 14.97
CA SER A 8 -13.11 6.43 14.87
C SER A 8 -11.68 6.98 15.00
N LYS A 9 -10.72 6.29 14.39
CA LYS A 9 -9.31 6.70 14.33
C LYS A 9 -8.95 7.20 12.93
N ARG A 10 -7.84 7.93 12.86
CA ARG A 10 -7.17 8.28 11.61
C ARG A 10 -6.07 7.25 11.35
N ILE A 11 -6.13 6.57 10.21
CA ILE A 11 -5.25 5.45 9.89
C ILE A 11 -4.57 5.73 8.55
N LEU A 12 -3.24 5.69 8.55
CA LEU A 12 -2.43 5.77 7.35
C LEU A 12 -1.99 4.36 6.94
N ILE A 13 -2.18 4.03 5.67
CA ILE A 13 -1.78 2.75 5.07
C ILE A 13 -0.84 3.05 3.91
N SER A 14 0.36 2.47 3.95
CA SER A 14 1.36 2.60 2.89
C SER A 14 1.70 1.22 2.35
N PRO A 15 0.94 0.70 1.37
CA PRO A 15 1.18 -0.62 0.81
C PRO A 15 2.49 -0.61 0.02
N LEU A 16 3.38 -1.55 0.33
CA LEU A 16 4.62 -1.74 -0.43
C LEU A 16 4.28 -1.99 -1.91
N ASN A 17 4.93 -1.23 -2.81
CA ASN A 17 4.66 -1.22 -4.25
C ASN A 17 5.40 -2.32 -5.03
N TRP A 18 5.65 -3.45 -4.36
CA TRP A 18 6.45 -4.57 -4.86
C TRP A 18 5.62 -5.53 -5.74
N GLY A 19 4.70 -4.98 -6.52
CA GLY A 19 3.65 -5.69 -7.26
C GLY A 19 2.28 -5.64 -6.57
N PHE A 20 1.23 -6.04 -7.29
CA PHE A 20 -0.17 -5.89 -6.85
C PHE A 20 -0.60 -6.86 -5.75
N GLY A 21 0.20 -7.88 -5.44
CA GLY A 21 -0.10 -8.85 -4.37
C GLY A 21 -0.17 -8.23 -2.98
N HIS A 22 0.58 -7.14 -2.72
CA HIS A 22 0.48 -6.42 -1.45
C HIS A 22 -0.74 -5.50 -1.41
N VAL A 23 -1.06 -4.87 -2.54
CA VAL A 23 -2.27 -4.04 -2.71
C VAL A 23 -3.53 -4.88 -2.48
N SER A 24 -3.62 -6.07 -3.08
CA SER A 24 -4.82 -6.92 -2.99
C SER A 24 -5.10 -7.39 -1.57
N ARG A 25 -4.07 -7.72 -0.77
CA ARG A 25 -4.22 -8.08 0.65
C ARG A 25 -4.66 -6.91 1.52
N CYS A 26 -4.38 -5.67 1.13
CA CYS A 26 -4.81 -4.48 1.86
C CYS A 26 -6.29 -4.16 1.65
N ILE A 27 -6.90 -4.54 0.52
CA ILE A 27 -8.31 -4.27 0.21
C ILE A 27 -9.28 -4.78 1.31
N PRO A 28 -9.27 -6.07 1.71
CA PRO A 28 -10.19 -6.54 2.75
C PRO A 28 -9.93 -5.87 4.11
N LEU A 29 -8.68 -5.52 4.40
CA LEU A 29 -8.32 -4.80 5.62
C LEU A 29 -8.90 -3.37 5.62
N ILE A 30 -8.73 -2.62 4.53
CA ILE A 30 -9.29 -1.28 4.37
C ILE A 30 -10.81 -1.31 4.47
N SER A 31 -11.47 -2.28 3.82
CA SER A 31 -12.92 -2.43 3.90
C SER A 31 -13.40 -2.63 5.35
N LYS A 32 -12.69 -3.43 6.15
CA LYS A 32 -13.00 -3.62 7.57
C LYS A 32 -12.84 -2.34 8.37
N LEU A 33 -11.73 -1.63 8.16
CA LEU A 33 -11.44 -0.39 8.87
C LEU A 33 -12.44 0.73 8.53
N LEU A 34 -12.88 0.83 7.28
CA LEU A 34 -13.92 1.78 6.85
C LEU A 34 -15.24 1.54 7.57
N LYS A 35 -15.64 0.26 7.76
CA LYS A 35 -16.87 -0.10 8.50
C LYS A 35 -16.83 0.29 9.98
N GLN A 36 -15.66 0.59 10.53
CA GLN A 36 -15.45 1.00 11.92
C GLN A 36 -15.40 2.53 12.09
N ASN A 37 -15.93 3.31 11.13
CA ASN A 37 -15.91 4.77 11.12
C ASN A 37 -14.50 5.39 11.19
N ASN A 38 -13.48 4.67 10.71
CA ASN A 38 -12.13 5.22 10.64
C ASN A 38 -11.97 6.11 9.40
N SER A 39 -11.14 7.15 9.53
CA SER A 39 -10.67 7.93 8.39
C SER A 39 -9.42 7.27 7.82
N ILE A 40 -9.48 6.87 6.55
CA ILE A 40 -8.40 6.15 5.88
C ILE A 40 -7.62 7.08 4.97
N TYR A 41 -6.30 7.07 5.17
CA TYR A 41 -5.33 7.72 4.31
C TYR A 41 -4.47 6.64 3.66
N ILE A 42 -4.30 6.70 2.35
CA ILE A 42 -3.45 5.76 1.61
C ILE A 42 -2.29 6.52 1.01
N ALA A 43 -1.07 6.20 1.45
CA ALA A 43 0.16 6.68 0.82
C ALA A 43 0.59 5.70 -0.26
N CYS A 44 0.42 6.07 -1.54
CA CYS A 44 0.69 5.17 -2.65
C CYS A 44 1.13 5.91 -3.91
N ASP A 45 1.68 5.17 -4.87
CA ASP A 45 1.94 5.69 -6.21
C ASP A 45 0.64 5.76 -7.05
N ASN A 46 0.75 6.33 -8.26
CA ASN A 46 -0.40 6.49 -9.15
C ASN A 46 -1.00 5.13 -9.58
N GLN A 47 -0.17 4.12 -9.80
CA GLN A 47 -0.63 2.82 -10.28
C GLN A 47 -1.42 2.08 -9.19
N GLN A 48 -0.98 2.15 -7.93
CA GLN A 48 -1.70 1.64 -6.78
C GLN A 48 -2.99 2.43 -6.52
N LYS A 49 -2.95 3.76 -6.70
CA LYS A 49 -4.12 4.64 -6.55
C LYS A 49 -5.23 4.21 -7.51
N ASP A 50 -4.93 3.99 -8.78
CA ASP A 50 -5.90 3.57 -9.79
C ASP A 50 -6.64 2.27 -9.36
N ILE A 51 -5.90 1.33 -8.77
CA ILE A 51 -6.48 0.09 -8.24
C ILE A 51 -7.40 0.40 -7.06
N PHE A 52 -6.95 1.17 -6.08
CA PHE A 52 -7.79 1.48 -4.92
C PHE A 52 -9.06 2.25 -5.29
N GLN A 53 -9.01 3.14 -6.27
CA GLN A 53 -10.17 3.87 -6.79
C GLN A 53 -11.20 2.95 -7.47
N PHE A 54 -10.76 1.82 -8.03
CA PHE A 54 -11.67 0.80 -8.54
C PHE A 54 -12.47 0.11 -7.41
N TYR A 55 -11.86 -0.09 -6.23
CA TYR A 55 -12.48 -0.80 -5.11
C TYR A 55 -13.20 0.10 -4.10
N PHE A 56 -12.82 1.37 -4.00
CA PHE A 56 -13.30 2.28 -2.97
C PHE A 56 -13.64 3.64 -3.57
N SER A 57 -14.76 4.22 -3.13
CA SER A 57 -15.15 5.57 -3.52
C SER A 57 -14.17 6.62 -2.98
N ASP A 58 -13.89 7.65 -3.80
CA ASP A 58 -13.00 8.76 -3.44
C ASP A 58 -13.45 9.57 -2.22
N SER A 59 -14.73 9.48 -1.83
CA SER A 59 -15.25 10.14 -0.62
C SER A 59 -14.86 9.44 0.68
N LEU A 60 -14.44 8.17 0.62
CA LEU A 60 -14.12 7.36 1.81
C LEU A 60 -12.62 7.32 2.11
N ILE A 61 -11.78 7.64 1.13
CA ILE A 61 -10.33 7.49 1.22
C ILE A 61 -9.63 8.76 0.77
N THR A 62 -8.66 9.21 1.57
CA THR A 62 -7.75 10.28 1.17
C THR A 62 -6.45 9.68 0.65
N TYR A 63 -6.09 9.99 -0.60
CA TYR A 63 -4.84 9.55 -1.20
C TYR A 63 -3.72 10.55 -0.98
N LEU A 64 -2.57 10.06 -0.51
CA LEU A 64 -1.34 10.81 -0.38
C LEU A 64 -0.37 10.28 -1.44
N SER A 65 0.07 11.14 -2.36
CA SER A 65 1.05 10.73 -3.36
C SER A 65 2.39 10.46 -2.66
N HIS A 66 2.93 9.26 -2.88
CA HIS A 66 4.23 8.86 -2.37
C HIS A 66 5.08 8.32 -3.53
N GLU A 67 6.36 8.71 -3.58
CA GLU A 67 7.27 8.13 -4.56
C GLU A 67 7.38 6.62 -4.31
N GLY A 68 7.04 5.84 -5.33
CA GLY A 68 7.21 4.39 -5.29
C GLY A 68 8.66 4.00 -4.96
N TYR A 69 8.82 2.82 -4.37
CA TYR A 69 10.13 2.21 -4.26
C TYR A 69 10.67 1.85 -5.66
N PRO A 70 11.99 1.98 -5.89
CA PRO A 70 12.56 2.01 -7.24
C PRO A 70 12.75 0.62 -7.88
N PHE A 71 12.04 -0.39 -7.40
CA PHE A 71 12.19 -1.78 -7.82
C PHE A 71 10.84 -2.41 -8.17
N GLN A 72 10.83 -3.08 -9.32
CA GLN A 72 9.71 -3.86 -9.83
C GLN A 72 10.14 -5.33 -9.81
N PHE A 73 9.35 -6.17 -9.17
CA PHE A 73 9.63 -7.61 -9.15
C PHE A 73 8.97 -8.28 -10.34
N SER A 74 9.72 -9.13 -11.03
CA SER A 74 9.28 -9.80 -12.25
C SER A 74 8.42 -11.06 -12.01
N GLY A 75 8.20 -11.46 -10.75
CA GLY A 75 7.36 -12.60 -10.39
C GLY A 75 7.94 -13.99 -10.72
N ASN A 76 9.15 -14.07 -11.28
CA ASN A 76 9.78 -15.31 -11.74
C ASN A 76 10.48 -16.15 -10.64
N GLY A 77 10.15 -15.96 -9.36
CA GLY A 77 10.65 -16.79 -8.25
C GLY A 77 12.01 -16.40 -7.65
N ASN A 78 12.75 -15.46 -8.24
CA ASN A 78 14.07 -15.02 -7.75
C ASN A 78 13.99 -13.80 -6.79
N PHE A 79 13.05 -13.82 -5.85
CA PHE A 79 12.76 -12.72 -4.91
C PHE A 79 13.99 -12.18 -4.18
N SER A 80 14.80 -13.08 -3.61
CA SER A 80 15.99 -12.70 -2.83
C SER A 80 17.07 -12.04 -3.68
N TRP A 81 17.18 -12.43 -4.96
CA TRP A 81 18.15 -11.84 -5.90
C TRP A 81 17.72 -10.46 -6.36
N ASP A 82 16.46 -10.27 -6.70
CA ASP A 82 15.90 -8.96 -7.06
C ASP A 82 16.03 -7.96 -5.89
N LEU A 83 15.82 -8.43 -4.65
CA LEU A 83 16.03 -7.63 -3.44
C LEU A 83 17.51 -7.27 -3.25
N LEU A 84 18.41 -8.25 -3.32
CA LEU A 84 19.85 -8.02 -3.13
C LEU A 84 20.40 -7.01 -4.15
N LEU A 85 19.98 -7.11 -5.41
CA LEU A 85 20.39 -6.18 -6.46
C LEU A 85 19.80 -4.77 -6.26
N SER A 86 18.58 -4.67 -5.74
CA SER A 86 17.92 -3.39 -5.49
C SER A 86 18.37 -2.68 -4.20
N LEU A 87 19.04 -3.38 -3.26
CA LEU A 87 19.63 -2.78 -2.06
C LEU A 87 20.64 -1.66 -2.39
N ARG A 88 21.44 -1.80 -3.45
CA ARG A 88 22.37 -0.75 -3.90
C ARG A 88 21.65 0.51 -4.36
N LYS A 89 20.48 0.35 -5.02
CA LYS A 89 19.65 1.46 -5.50
C LYS A 89 18.91 2.16 -4.35
N LEU A 90 18.63 1.43 -3.26
CA LEU A 90 18.06 1.97 -2.03
C LEU A 90 19.09 2.75 -1.19
N ALA A 91 20.33 2.25 -1.10
CA ALA A 91 21.39 2.90 -0.35
C ALA A 91 21.78 4.28 -0.91
N ASN A 92 21.64 4.49 -2.23
CA ASN A 92 21.94 5.76 -2.88
C ASN A 92 20.80 6.79 -2.84
N ARG A 93 19.72 6.53 -2.07
CA ARG A 93 18.55 7.41 -1.94
C ARG A 93 18.55 8.25 -0.64
N SER A 94 19.65 8.23 0.11
CA SER A 94 19.89 9.03 1.33
C SER A 94 20.60 10.35 1.03
#